data_AF-A0A969U899-F1
#
_entry.id   AF-A0A969U899-F1
#
_cell.length_a   1.000
_cell.length_b   1.000
_cell.length_c   1.000
_cell.angle_alpha   90.00
_cell.angle_beta   90.00
_cell.angle_gamma   90.00
#
_symmetry.space_group_name_H-M   'P 1'
#
loop_
_entity.id
_entity.type
_entity.pdbx_description
1 polymer ?
#
loop_
_entity_poly.entity_id
_entity_poly.type
_entity_poly.pdbx_seq_one_letter_code
_entity_poly.pdbx_strand_id
1 'polypeptide(L)'
;MVARQMIFQLRHRNFILCYLGADSYAFVHRTFLEYFCAEEFVWQFEKDKTLTIDKLIAEVVSPHWQDETWHEVLQLICGSIEANFVAEIVEYLLDREIDRRAFLNEHNHQEKEGLSNIILAANCFEEVRNKQEISSIQALLMKALQKEIEHEHPYKLSSEAVSELIFLITIIGHSDLKTLQYLKERLELNTSSCVNDSSFSYVPPFIVIICRAKMEKRS
;
A
#
# COMPACT_ATOMS: atom_id res chain seq x y z
N MET A 1 40.26 0.75 6.27
CA MET A 1 40.30 -0.64 6.78
C MET A 1 38.93 -1.19 7.15
N VAL A 2 38.05 -0.40 7.79
CA VAL A 2 36.70 -0.81 8.20
C VAL A 2 35.82 -1.29 7.02
N ALA A 3 35.80 -0.56 5.90
CA ALA A 3 35.01 -0.94 4.73
C ALA A 3 35.35 -2.33 4.16
N ARG A 4 36.64 -2.70 4.09
CA ARG A 4 37.06 -4.03 3.62
C ARG A 4 36.65 -5.15 4.60
N GLN A 5 36.68 -4.88 5.90
CA GLN A 5 36.22 -5.83 6.92
C GLN A 5 34.70 -5.99 6.90
N MET A 6 33.94 -4.90 6.70
CA MET A 6 32.48 -4.96 6.49
C MET A 6 32.12 -5.78 5.26
N ILE A 7 32.76 -5.51 4.11
CA ILE A 7 32.55 -6.27 2.87
C ILE A 7 32.85 -7.77 3.08
N PHE A 8 33.92 -8.10 3.80
CA PHE A 8 34.25 -9.50 4.09
C PHE A 8 33.17 -10.19 4.95
N GLN A 9 32.69 -9.53 6.01
CA GLN A 9 31.62 -10.06 6.86
C GLN A 9 30.30 -10.25 6.09
N LEU A 10 29.89 -9.22 5.33
CA LEU A 10 28.64 -9.23 4.56
C LEU A 10 28.67 -10.23 3.40
N ARG A 11 29.84 -10.51 2.81
CA ARG A 11 29.98 -11.47 1.71
C ARG A 11 30.16 -12.91 2.19
N HIS A 12 31.11 -13.18 3.09
CA HIS A 12 31.50 -14.56 3.42
C HIS A 12 30.67 -15.18 4.55
N ARG A 13 30.09 -14.37 5.43
CA ARG A 13 29.41 -14.89 6.63
C ARG A 13 27.88 -14.79 6.55
N ASN A 14 27.37 -13.71 5.97
CA ASN A 14 25.94 -13.41 5.99
C ASN A 14 25.25 -13.52 4.63
N PHE A 15 25.99 -13.79 3.53
CA PHE A 15 25.44 -13.86 2.17
C PHE A 15 24.59 -12.65 1.77
N ILE A 16 24.97 -11.46 2.25
CA ILE A 16 24.25 -10.21 1.98
C ILE A 16 24.75 -9.56 0.69
N LEU A 17 26.05 -9.67 0.37
CA LEU A 17 26.66 -9.06 -0.82
C LEU A 17 27.25 -10.11 -1.79
N CYS A 18 26.98 -9.92 -3.08
CA CYS A 18 27.60 -10.63 -4.20
C CYS A 18 28.67 -9.75 -4.86
N TYR A 19 29.78 -10.36 -5.28
CA TYR A 19 30.83 -9.67 -6.02
C TYR A 19 30.52 -9.71 -7.52
N LEU A 20 30.45 -8.53 -8.16
CA LEU A 20 30.11 -8.39 -9.58
C LEU A 20 31.34 -8.23 -10.50
N GLY A 21 32.55 -8.11 -9.94
CA GLY A 21 33.76 -7.75 -10.69
C GLY A 21 34.09 -6.26 -10.54
N ALA A 22 35.32 -5.87 -10.89
CA ALA A 22 35.80 -4.48 -10.88
C ALA A 22 35.52 -3.72 -9.56
N ASP A 23 35.76 -4.39 -8.41
CA ASP A 23 35.47 -3.87 -7.07
C ASP A 23 34.02 -3.40 -6.84
N SER A 24 33.09 -3.89 -7.66
CA SER A 24 31.65 -3.63 -7.53
C SER A 24 30.95 -4.77 -6.81
N TYR A 25 29.99 -4.41 -5.96
CA TYR A 25 29.21 -5.32 -5.14
C TYR A 25 27.72 -4.99 -5.28
N ALA A 26 26.88 -6.02 -5.24
CA ALA A 26 25.43 -5.87 -5.16
C ALA A 26 24.88 -6.64 -3.98
N PHE A 27 23.73 -6.22 -3.46
CA PHE A 27 22.98 -7.02 -2.51
C PHE A 27 22.45 -8.28 -3.20
N VAL A 28 22.55 -9.41 -2.51
CA VAL A 28 22.03 -10.70 -2.98
C VAL A 28 20.50 -10.67 -3.01
N HIS A 29 19.90 -10.00 -2.01
CA HIS A 29 18.45 -9.82 -1.91
C HIS A 29 18.09 -8.35 -2.01
N ARG A 30 17.07 -8.08 -2.83
CA ARG A 30 16.53 -6.73 -3.07
C ARG A 30 16.03 -6.06 -1.78
N THR A 31 15.47 -6.84 -0.86
CA THR A 31 14.96 -6.36 0.43
C THR A 31 16.02 -5.66 1.28
N PHE A 32 17.27 -6.12 1.27
CA PHE A 32 18.35 -5.42 1.98
C PHE A 32 18.68 -4.08 1.34
N LEU A 33 18.68 -4.01 0.01
CA LEU A 33 18.89 -2.75 -0.70
C LEU A 33 17.77 -1.75 -0.39
N GLU A 34 16.52 -2.20 -0.41
CA GLU A 34 15.35 -1.38 -0.09
C GLU A 34 15.42 -0.85 1.34
N TYR A 35 15.76 -1.72 2.30
CA TYR A 35 15.98 -1.35 3.69
C TYR A 35 17.08 -0.30 3.87
N PHE A 36 18.28 -0.52 3.31
CA PHE A 36 19.37 0.45 3.44
C PHE A 36 19.08 1.76 2.69
N CYS A 37 18.35 1.70 1.58
CA CYS A 37 17.89 2.89 0.87
C CYS A 37 16.96 3.72 1.76
N ALA A 38 15.96 3.09 2.36
CA ALA A 38 15.04 3.74 3.29
C ALA A 38 15.76 4.32 4.51
N GLU A 39 16.64 3.51 5.14
CA GLU A 39 17.41 3.90 6.32
C GLU A 39 18.27 5.14 6.07
N GLU A 40 18.87 5.27 4.88
CA GLU A 40 19.66 6.45 4.52
C GLU A 40 18.80 7.73 4.48
N PHE A 41 17.61 7.69 3.87
CA PHE A 41 16.70 8.84 3.88
C PHE A 41 16.19 9.16 5.28
N VAL A 42 15.85 8.14 6.07
CA VAL A 42 15.42 8.31 7.46
C VAL A 42 16.55 8.92 8.30
N TRP A 43 17.80 8.50 8.10
CA TRP A 43 18.95 9.07 8.77
C TRP A 43 19.12 10.56 8.45
N GLN A 44 19.08 10.92 7.17
CA GLN A 44 19.17 12.31 6.73
C GLN A 44 18.03 13.19 7.28
N PHE A 45 16.83 12.62 7.39
CA PHE A 45 15.63 13.30 7.90
C PHE A 45 15.61 13.43 9.44
N GLU A 46 15.92 12.35 10.16
CA GLU A 46 15.80 12.32 11.62
C GLU A 46 17.06 12.75 12.35
N LYS A 47 18.23 12.35 11.87
CA LYS A 47 19.51 12.50 12.59
C LYS A 47 20.29 13.69 12.08
N ASP A 48 20.56 13.73 10.78
CA ASP A 48 21.38 14.80 10.21
C ASP A 48 20.57 16.09 9.99
N LYS A 49 19.23 16.00 9.92
CA LYS A 49 18.31 17.13 9.67
C LYS A 49 18.64 17.89 8.38
N THR A 50 19.28 17.23 7.42
CA THR A 50 19.64 17.78 6.11
C THR A 50 18.49 17.68 5.11
N LEU A 51 17.57 16.74 5.36
CA LEU A 51 16.36 16.52 4.58
C LEU A 51 15.13 17.01 5.36
N THR A 52 14.35 17.90 4.75
CA THR A 52 13.04 18.36 5.29
C THR A 52 11.91 17.52 4.71
N ILE A 53 10.71 17.59 5.29
CA ILE A 53 9.55 16.84 4.79
C ILE A 53 9.20 17.24 3.35
N ASP A 54 9.21 18.54 3.05
CA ASP A 54 9.00 19.05 1.69
C ASP A 54 9.99 18.47 0.68
N LYS A 55 11.26 18.34 1.07
CA LYS A 55 12.30 17.78 0.21
C LYS A 55 12.18 16.26 0.09
N LEU A 56 11.85 15.56 1.17
CA LEU A 56 11.58 14.13 1.13
C LEU A 56 10.44 13.84 0.14
N ILE A 57 9.36 14.64 0.19
CA ILE A 57 8.26 14.52 -0.76
C ILE A 57 8.72 14.88 -2.18
N ALA A 58 9.38 16.02 -2.37
CA ALA A 58 9.74 16.50 -3.72
C ALA A 58 10.81 15.65 -4.41
N GLU A 59 11.81 15.17 -3.67
CA GLU A 59 13.00 14.50 -4.21
C GLU A 59 12.89 12.97 -4.15
N VAL A 60 12.03 12.41 -3.28
CA VAL A 60 11.90 10.96 -3.09
C VAL A 60 10.50 10.45 -3.43
N VAL A 61 9.45 10.96 -2.79
CA VAL A 61 8.08 10.44 -3.00
C VAL A 61 7.56 10.79 -4.41
N SER A 62 7.63 12.08 -4.78
CA SER A 62 7.10 12.62 -6.04
C SER A 62 7.66 11.94 -7.29
N PRO A 63 8.97 11.69 -7.42
CA PRO A 63 9.49 11.00 -8.61
C PRO A 63 9.21 9.50 -8.65
N HIS A 64 8.91 8.86 -7.51
CA HIS A 64 8.91 7.39 -7.41
C HIS A 64 7.56 6.75 -7.04
N TRP A 65 6.52 7.51 -6.70
CA TRP A 65 5.25 6.91 -6.26
C TRP A 65 4.56 6.03 -7.33
N GLN A 66 4.78 6.28 -8.62
CA GLN A 66 4.28 5.41 -9.71
C GLN A 66 5.19 4.20 -10.00
N ASP A 67 6.40 4.18 -9.45
CA ASP A 67 7.35 3.10 -9.64
C ASP A 67 7.18 2.07 -8.52
N GLU A 68 6.54 0.95 -8.83
CA GLU A 68 6.36 -0.16 -7.88
C GLU A 68 7.67 -0.66 -7.29
N THR A 69 8.81 -0.43 -7.96
CA THR A 69 10.10 -0.84 -7.42
C THR A 69 10.54 -0.05 -6.18
N TRP A 70 9.92 1.11 -5.96
CA TRP A 70 10.17 1.99 -4.82
C TRP A 70 9.14 1.88 -3.70
N HIS A 71 8.02 1.19 -3.91
CA HIS A 71 6.92 1.16 -2.94
C HIS A 71 7.36 0.62 -1.58
N GLU A 72 8.23 -0.40 -1.55
CA GLU A 72 8.79 -0.93 -0.31
C GLU A 72 9.67 0.10 0.40
N VAL A 73 10.52 0.82 -0.35
CA VAL A 73 11.36 1.89 0.21
C VAL A 73 10.50 2.99 0.84
N LEU A 74 9.45 3.42 0.15
CA LEU A 74 8.54 4.46 0.62
C LEU A 74 7.75 4.02 1.87
N GLN A 75 7.30 2.76 1.92
CA GLN A 75 6.65 2.18 3.10
C GLN A 75 7.61 2.10 4.29
N LEU A 76 8.84 1.61 4.08
CA LEU A 76 9.85 1.52 5.14
C LEU A 76 10.23 2.90 5.71
N ILE A 77 10.30 3.93 4.88
CA ILE A 77 10.44 5.32 5.34
C ILE A 77 9.26 5.70 6.23
N CYS A 78 8.02 5.45 5.80
CA CYS A 78 6.82 5.77 6.57
C CYS A 78 6.73 5.02 7.90
N GLY A 79 7.20 3.77 7.97
CA GLY A 79 7.26 2.98 9.20
C GLY A 79 8.34 3.42 10.20
N SER A 80 9.23 4.32 9.76
CA SER A 80 10.39 4.76 10.51
C SER A 80 10.30 6.21 11.02
N ILE A 81 9.51 7.07 10.36
CA ILE A 81 9.33 8.47 10.73
C ILE A 81 8.09 8.72 11.60
N GLU A 82 7.97 9.91 12.19
CA GLU A 82 6.82 10.30 13.02
C GLU A 82 5.51 10.40 12.22
N ALA A 83 4.39 10.06 12.87
CA ALA A 83 3.07 9.91 12.23
C ALA A 83 2.62 11.16 11.46
N ASN A 84 2.87 12.36 12.00
CA ASN A 84 2.48 13.61 11.35
C ASN A 84 3.14 13.80 9.97
N PHE A 85 4.40 13.40 9.81
CA PHE A 85 5.08 13.47 8.51
C PHE A 85 4.54 12.43 7.53
N VAL A 86 4.14 11.25 8.02
CA VAL A 86 3.45 10.26 7.19
C VAL A 86 2.11 10.79 6.72
N ALA A 87 1.38 11.52 7.56
CA ALA A 87 0.13 12.17 7.14
C ALA A 87 0.35 13.13 5.96
N GLU A 88 1.43 13.92 5.96
CA GLU A 88 1.78 14.79 4.82
C GLU A 88 2.07 13.98 3.53
N ILE A 89 2.74 12.83 3.65
CA ILE A 89 2.99 11.92 2.51
C ILE A 89 1.67 11.33 1.99
N VAL A 90 0.79 10.88 2.89
CA VAL A 90 -0.53 10.33 2.53
C VAL A 90 -1.40 11.40 1.87
N GLU A 91 -1.43 12.62 2.41
CA GLU A 91 -2.12 13.75 1.79
C GLU A 91 -1.59 14.04 0.38
N TYR A 92 -0.27 14.08 0.22
CA TYR A 92 0.36 14.27 -1.07
C TYR A 92 -0.07 13.20 -2.09
N LEU A 93 -0.08 11.92 -1.70
CA LEU A 93 -0.46 10.80 -2.56
C LEU A 93 -1.95 10.84 -2.94
N LEU A 94 -2.83 11.17 -2.00
CA LEU A 94 -4.27 11.30 -2.25
C LEU A 94 -4.61 12.44 -3.23
N ASP A 95 -3.75 13.46 -3.31
CA ASP A 95 -3.88 14.58 -4.25
C ASP A 95 -3.30 14.27 -5.64
N ARG A 96 -2.70 13.10 -5.87
CA ARG A 96 -2.16 12.73 -7.18
C ARG A 96 -3.25 12.27 -8.14
N GLU A 97 -3.17 12.76 -9.37
CA GLU A 97 -3.97 12.23 -10.48
C GLU A 97 -3.19 11.13 -11.22
N ILE A 98 -3.89 10.06 -11.57
CA ILE A 98 -3.40 8.98 -12.44
C ILE A 98 -4.16 9.02 -13.75
N ASP A 99 -3.45 8.86 -14.87
CA ASP A 99 -4.10 8.54 -16.15
C ASP A 99 -4.63 7.10 -16.13
N ARG A 100 -5.84 6.97 -15.61
CA ARG A 100 -6.58 5.72 -15.44
C ARG A 100 -6.70 4.90 -16.73
N ARG A 101 -6.71 5.56 -17.89
CA ARG A 101 -6.84 4.91 -19.21
C ARG A 101 -5.64 4.03 -19.54
N ALA A 102 -4.47 4.33 -19.00
CA ALA A 102 -3.25 3.56 -19.22
C ALA A 102 -3.28 2.17 -18.54
N PHE A 103 -4.22 1.95 -17.61
CA PHE A 103 -4.29 0.76 -16.77
C PHE A 103 -5.63 0.03 -16.94
N LEU A 104 -6.14 0.00 -18.16
CA LEU A 104 -7.32 -0.78 -18.52
C LEU A 104 -6.89 -2.14 -19.05
N ASN A 105 -7.58 -3.19 -18.61
CA ASN A 105 -7.39 -4.52 -19.18
C ASN A 105 -8.18 -4.72 -20.48
N GLU A 106 -8.09 -5.92 -21.04
CA GLU A 106 -8.77 -6.33 -22.27
C GLU A 106 -10.32 -6.22 -22.21
N HIS A 107 -10.90 -6.03 -21.03
CA HIS A 107 -12.34 -5.86 -20.82
C HIS A 107 -12.73 -4.41 -20.49
N ASN A 108 -11.80 -3.44 -20.64
CA ASN A 108 -11.97 -2.05 -20.20
C ASN A 108 -12.27 -1.91 -18.69
N HIS A 109 -11.80 -2.86 -17.88
CA HIS A 109 -11.82 -2.72 -16.44
C HIS A 109 -10.51 -2.10 -15.95
N GLN A 110 -10.63 -1.23 -14.96
CA GLN A 110 -9.52 -0.58 -14.28
C GLN A 110 -8.76 -1.60 -13.44
N GLU A 111 -7.48 -1.78 -13.78
CA GLU A 111 -6.55 -2.56 -12.95
C GLU A 111 -6.02 -1.73 -11.77
N LYS A 112 -5.49 -2.43 -10.76
CA LYS A 112 -5.05 -1.86 -9.48
C LYS A 112 -3.94 -0.82 -9.65
N GLU A 113 -3.12 -0.93 -10.69
CA GLU A 113 -2.03 -0.01 -11.00
C GLU A 113 -2.57 1.40 -11.31
N GLY A 114 -3.80 1.49 -11.84
CA GLY A 114 -4.53 2.74 -12.03
C GLY A 114 -5.06 3.38 -10.74
N LEU A 115 -4.86 2.70 -9.61
CA LEU A 115 -5.18 3.12 -8.24
C LEU A 115 -3.90 3.15 -7.37
N SER A 116 -2.73 3.10 -7.98
CA SER A 116 -1.44 3.00 -7.27
C SER A 116 -1.21 4.11 -6.25
N ASN A 117 -1.70 5.33 -6.49
CA ASN A 117 -1.59 6.45 -5.56
C ASN A 117 -2.32 6.17 -4.24
N ILE A 118 -3.57 5.69 -4.32
CA ILE A 118 -4.40 5.45 -3.13
C ILE A 118 -4.01 4.15 -2.43
N ILE A 119 -3.59 3.13 -3.18
CA ILE A 119 -3.06 1.88 -2.62
C ILE A 119 -1.76 2.15 -1.88
N LEU A 120 -0.81 2.88 -2.48
CA LEU A 120 0.43 3.25 -1.83
C LEU A 120 0.18 4.12 -0.59
N ALA A 121 -0.76 5.07 -0.67
CA ALA A 121 -1.16 5.89 0.48
C ALA A 121 -1.68 5.03 1.64
N ALA A 122 -2.49 4.02 1.34
CA ALA A 122 -3.00 3.06 2.31
C ALA A 122 -1.89 2.23 2.95
N ASN A 123 -0.96 1.73 2.14
CA ASN A 123 0.18 0.95 2.64
C ASN A 123 1.10 1.81 3.53
N CYS A 124 1.42 3.03 3.12
CA CYS A 124 2.20 3.96 3.94
C CYS A 124 1.51 4.30 5.26
N PHE A 125 0.19 4.46 5.27
CA PHE A 125 -0.58 4.69 6.50
C PHE A 125 -0.54 3.48 7.43
N GLU A 126 -0.56 2.25 6.89
CA GLU A 126 -0.51 1.04 7.70
C GLU A 126 0.80 0.86 8.45
N GLU A 127 1.90 1.37 7.91
CA GLU A 127 3.21 1.39 8.57
C GLU A 127 3.25 2.33 9.79
N VAL A 128 2.29 3.23 9.95
CA VAL A 128 2.25 4.17 11.07
C VAL A 128 2.00 3.44 12.39
N ARG A 129 2.91 3.65 13.35
CA ARG A 129 2.86 3.04 14.68
C ARG A 129 1.75 3.62 15.56
N ASN A 130 1.57 4.94 15.56
CA ASN A 130 0.56 5.64 16.35
C ASN A 130 -0.52 6.27 15.46
N LYS A 131 -1.39 5.43 14.87
CA LYS A 131 -2.44 5.85 13.93
C LYS A 131 -3.43 6.85 14.54
N GLN A 132 -3.56 6.89 15.87
CA GLN A 132 -4.46 7.79 16.59
C GLN A 132 -4.09 9.27 16.41
N GLU A 133 -2.78 9.59 16.29
CA GLU A 133 -2.30 10.96 16.09
C GLU A 133 -2.79 11.55 14.77
N ILE A 134 -3.03 10.70 13.79
CA ILE A 134 -3.40 11.06 12.42
C ILE A 134 -4.80 10.55 12.04
N SER A 135 -5.71 10.46 13.00
CA SER A 135 -7.08 9.99 12.76
C SER A 135 -7.84 10.80 11.69
N SER A 136 -7.50 12.07 11.50
CA SER A 136 -8.03 12.89 10.40
C SER A 136 -7.61 12.36 9.04
N ILE A 137 -6.34 12.00 8.85
CA ILE A 137 -5.87 11.44 7.58
C ILE A 137 -6.44 10.05 7.31
N GLN A 138 -6.60 9.25 8.38
CA GLN A 138 -7.28 7.96 8.29
C GLN A 138 -8.70 8.11 7.72
N ALA A 139 -9.46 9.10 8.21
CA ALA A 139 -10.82 9.35 7.74
C ALA A 139 -10.86 9.80 6.27
N LEU A 140 -9.90 10.64 5.85
CA LEU A 140 -9.75 11.08 4.46
C LEU A 140 -9.42 9.90 3.53
N LEU A 141 -8.43 9.08 3.91
CA LEU A 141 -8.02 7.89 3.18
C LEU A 141 -9.16 6.87 3.06
N MET A 142 -9.87 6.59 4.16
CA MET A 142 -11.04 5.70 4.14
C MET A 142 -12.13 6.21 3.20
N LYS A 143 -12.42 7.51 3.22
CA LYS A 143 -13.40 8.11 2.30
C LYS A 143 -12.94 7.99 0.85
N ALA A 144 -11.66 8.18 0.57
CA ALA A 144 -11.12 8.02 -0.77
C ALA A 144 -11.24 6.56 -1.24
N LEU A 145 -10.87 5.58 -0.41
CA LEU A 145 -10.97 4.14 -0.74
C LEU A 145 -12.42 3.72 -1.00
N GLN A 146 -13.35 4.18 -0.16
CA GLN A 146 -14.78 3.93 -0.33
C GLN A 146 -15.29 4.56 -1.62
N LYS A 147 -14.88 5.80 -1.94
CA LYS A 147 -15.29 6.50 -3.16
C LYS A 147 -14.91 5.72 -4.42
N GLU A 148 -13.73 5.10 -4.46
CA GLU A 148 -13.29 4.28 -5.59
C GLU A 148 -14.22 3.08 -5.83
N ILE A 149 -14.68 2.43 -4.77
CA ILE A 149 -15.65 1.32 -4.86
C ILE A 149 -17.05 1.84 -5.23
N GLU A 150 -17.46 2.98 -4.68
CA GLU A 150 -18.80 3.52 -4.89
C GLU A 150 -19.00 4.14 -6.27
N HIS A 151 -17.93 4.73 -6.83
CA HIS A 151 -17.96 5.46 -8.08
C HIS A 151 -17.07 4.73 -9.11
N GLU A 152 -17.54 3.58 -9.58
CA GLU A 152 -17.00 2.84 -10.74
C GLU A 152 -17.26 3.58 -12.06
N HIS A 153 -16.83 4.84 -12.16
CA HIS A 153 -17.00 5.68 -13.34
C HIS A 153 -15.69 6.40 -13.67
N PRO A 154 -15.23 6.40 -14.94
CA PRO A 154 -15.92 5.88 -16.13
C PRO A 154 -15.69 4.38 -16.40
N TYR A 155 -14.82 3.71 -15.65
CA TYR A 155 -14.46 2.31 -15.85
C TYR A 155 -14.83 1.48 -14.62
N LYS A 156 -15.34 0.26 -14.85
CA LYS A 156 -15.52 -0.73 -13.80
C LYS A 156 -14.17 -1.17 -13.25
N LEU A 157 -14.10 -1.53 -11.98
CA LEU A 157 -12.87 -2.07 -11.38
C LEU A 157 -12.69 -3.54 -11.77
N SER A 158 -11.43 -3.97 -11.94
CA SER A 158 -11.11 -5.40 -12.05
C SER A 158 -11.37 -6.11 -10.72
N SER A 159 -11.58 -7.43 -10.75
CA SER A 159 -11.79 -8.20 -9.52
C SER A 159 -10.59 -8.13 -8.56
N GLU A 160 -9.38 -8.01 -9.12
CA GLU A 160 -8.15 -7.84 -8.35
C GLU A 160 -8.14 -6.46 -7.66
N ALA A 161 -8.44 -5.40 -8.40
CA ALA A 161 -8.54 -4.04 -7.84
C ALA A 161 -9.60 -3.95 -6.72
N VAL A 162 -10.78 -4.54 -6.93
CA VAL A 162 -11.84 -4.58 -5.90
C VAL A 162 -11.37 -5.34 -4.66
N SER A 163 -10.74 -6.51 -4.84
CA SER A 163 -10.24 -7.32 -3.73
C SER A 163 -9.20 -6.55 -2.91
N GLU A 164 -8.28 -5.85 -3.58
CA GLU A 164 -7.24 -5.03 -2.94
C GLU A 164 -7.86 -3.89 -2.11
N LEU A 165 -8.79 -3.12 -2.70
CA LEU A 165 -9.46 -2.03 -1.99
C LEU A 165 -10.25 -2.53 -0.77
N ILE A 166 -10.97 -3.65 -0.89
CA ILE A 166 -11.71 -4.24 0.24
C ILE A 166 -10.76 -4.67 1.36
N PHE A 167 -9.63 -5.27 0.99
CA PHE A 167 -8.61 -5.66 1.96
C PHE A 167 -8.07 -4.45 2.72
N LEU A 168 -7.68 -3.38 2.01
CA LEU A 168 -7.18 -2.14 2.62
C LEU A 168 -8.22 -1.47 3.53
N ILE A 169 -9.47 -1.35 3.07
CA ILE A 169 -10.58 -0.80 3.88
C ILE A 169 -10.76 -1.62 5.17
N THR A 170 -10.64 -2.95 5.08
CA THR A 170 -10.81 -3.83 6.24
C THR A 170 -9.69 -3.65 7.25
N ILE A 171 -8.43 -3.56 6.79
CA ILE A 171 -7.28 -3.38 7.67
C ILE A 171 -7.34 -1.99 8.33
N ILE A 172 -7.45 -0.93 7.54
CA ILE A 172 -7.43 0.45 8.04
C ILE A 172 -8.62 0.70 8.97
N GLY A 173 -9.78 0.12 8.68
CA GLY A 173 -11.00 0.27 9.46
C GLY A 173 -11.24 -0.82 10.50
N HIS A 174 -10.26 -1.69 10.81
CA HIS A 174 -10.47 -2.90 11.63
C HIS A 174 -11.11 -2.64 13.01
N SER A 175 -10.92 -1.45 13.58
CA SER A 175 -11.47 -1.07 14.90
C SER A 175 -12.74 -0.20 14.82
N ASP A 176 -13.26 0.07 13.63
CA ASP A 176 -14.38 0.97 13.40
C ASP A 176 -15.67 0.21 13.02
N LEU A 177 -16.68 0.34 13.88
CA LEU A 177 -18.00 -0.27 13.68
C LEU A 177 -18.67 0.24 12.39
N LYS A 178 -18.39 1.48 11.97
CA LYS A 178 -18.95 2.03 10.73
C LYS A 178 -18.37 1.33 9.51
N THR A 179 -17.08 0.98 9.53
CA THR A 179 -16.46 0.19 8.46
C THR A 179 -17.11 -1.19 8.34
N LEU A 180 -17.36 -1.88 9.46
CA LEU A 180 -18.06 -3.17 9.44
C LEU A 180 -19.50 -3.05 8.92
N GLN A 181 -20.20 -1.95 9.26
CA GLN A 181 -21.54 -1.69 8.74
C GLN A 181 -21.52 -1.43 7.24
N TYR A 182 -20.60 -0.58 6.77
CA TYR A 182 -20.38 -0.30 5.35
C TYR A 182 -20.13 -1.59 4.54
N LEU A 183 -19.22 -2.44 5.01
CA LEU A 183 -18.91 -3.72 4.34
C LEU A 183 -20.13 -4.64 4.31
N LYS A 184 -20.92 -4.70 5.40
CA LYS A 184 -22.15 -5.51 5.44
C LYS A 184 -23.20 -5.01 4.45
N GLU A 185 -23.46 -3.71 4.41
CA GLU A 185 -24.43 -3.11 3.48
C GLU A 185 -24.05 -3.42 2.02
N ARG A 186 -22.76 -3.36 1.68
CA ARG A 186 -22.27 -3.68 0.33
C ARG A 186 -22.35 -5.17 0.00
N LEU A 187 -22.08 -6.05 0.97
CA LEU A 187 -22.25 -7.50 0.79
C LEU A 187 -23.72 -7.89 0.62
N GLU A 188 -24.64 -7.27 1.36
CA GLU A 188 -26.09 -7.54 1.29
C GLU A 188 -26.70 -7.04 -0.04
N LEU A 189 -26.26 -5.88 -0.53
CA LEU A 189 -26.60 -5.38 -1.88
C LEU A 189 -26.11 -6.32 -2.99
N ASN A 190 -24.93 -6.92 -2.84
CA ASN A 190 -24.44 -7.90 -3.80
C ASN A 190 -25.22 -9.22 -3.73
N THR A 191 -25.58 -9.73 -2.56
CA THR A 191 -26.37 -10.98 -2.49
C THR A 191 -27.75 -10.91 -3.15
N SER A 192 -28.32 -9.71 -3.29
CA SER A 192 -29.59 -9.50 -4.00
C SER A 192 -29.43 -9.29 -5.51
N SER A 193 -28.22 -8.96 -6.01
CA SER A 193 -27.87 -8.97 -7.43
C SER A 193 -27.29 -10.32 -7.91
N CYS A 194 -26.71 -11.13 -7.02
CA CYS A 194 -26.19 -12.48 -7.32
C CYS A 194 -27.25 -13.51 -7.74
N VAL A 195 -28.54 -13.24 -7.51
CA VAL A 195 -29.61 -14.20 -7.84
C VAL A 195 -29.87 -14.25 -9.36
N ASN A 196 -29.36 -13.30 -10.14
CA ASN A 196 -29.65 -13.19 -11.58
C ASN A 196 -28.45 -13.31 -12.53
N ASP A 197 -27.22 -13.43 -12.05
CA ASP A 197 -26.04 -13.55 -12.93
C ASP A 197 -25.13 -14.71 -12.50
N SER A 198 -25.00 -15.71 -13.38
CA SER A 198 -24.24 -16.94 -13.21
C SER A 198 -22.71 -16.77 -13.34
N SER A 199 -22.21 -15.54 -13.25
CA SER A 199 -20.81 -15.18 -13.55
C SER A 199 -19.97 -14.78 -12.32
N PHE A 200 -20.52 -14.74 -11.11
CA PHE A 200 -19.73 -14.54 -9.88
C PHE A 200 -19.17 -15.85 -9.34
N SER A 201 -18.11 -16.37 -9.97
CA SER A 201 -17.37 -17.55 -9.51
C SER A 201 -16.18 -17.23 -8.60
N TYR A 202 -15.85 -15.97 -8.33
CA TYR A 202 -14.69 -15.60 -7.52
C TYR A 202 -15.02 -14.52 -6.50
N VAL A 203 -15.68 -14.94 -5.43
CA VAL A 203 -15.66 -14.23 -4.15
C VAL A 203 -14.43 -14.74 -3.38
N PRO A 204 -13.48 -13.87 -2.97
CA PRO A 204 -12.29 -14.28 -2.22
C PRO A 204 -12.67 -15.13 -1.00
N PRO A 205 -11.90 -16.18 -0.65
CA PRO A 205 -12.26 -17.14 0.39
C PRO A 205 -12.62 -16.49 1.73
N PHE A 206 -12.03 -15.34 2.07
CA PHE A 206 -12.34 -14.61 3.31
C PHE A 206 -13.77 -14.04 3.37
N ILE A 207 -14.32 -13.57 2.24
CA ILE A 207 -15.71 -13.14 2.15
C ILE A 207 -16.65 -14.37 2.20
N VAL A 208 -16.25 -15.50 1.61
CA VAL A 208 -16.96 -16.78 1.72
C VAL A 208 -16.95 -17.33 3.15
N ILE A 209 -15.87 -17.14 3.91
CA ILE A 209 -15.74 -17.57 5.32
C ILE A 209 -16.72 -16.78 6.21
N ILE A 210 -16.84 -15.46 6.00
CA ILE A 210 -17.81 -14.63 6.73
C ILE A 210 -19.25 -15.02 6.36
N CYS A 211 -19.53 -15.36 5.09
CA CYS A 211 -20.83 -15.84 4.64
C CYS A 211 -21.17 -17.25 5.19
N ARG A 212 -20.22 -18.19 5.25
CA ARG A 212 -20.43 -19.55 5.79
C ARG A 212 -20.64 -19.57 7.30
N ALA A 213 -19.92 -18.74 8.05
CA ALA A 213 -20.09 -18.63 9.51
C ALA A 213 -21.49 -18.16 9.94
N LYS A 214 -22.27 -17.53 9.04
CA LYS A 214 -23.66 -17.10 9.27
C LYS A 214 -24.69 -18.21 8.98
N MET A 215 -24.33 -19.25 8.21
CA MET A 215 -25.22 -20.38 7.90
C MET A 215 -25.17 -21.50 8.95
N GLU A 216 -24.03 -21.75 9.59
CA GLU A 216 -23.91 -22.76 10.67
C GLU A 216 -24.50 -22.32 12.02
N LYS A 217 -24.79 -21.02 12.20
CA LYS A 217 -25.48 -20.50 13.41
C LYS A 217 -27.00 -20.41 13.28
N ARG A 218 -27.58 -20.97 12.20
CA ARG A 218 -29.03 -21.04 11.96
C ARG A 218 -29.57 -22.48 11.86
N SER A 219 -28.82 -23.49 12.30
CA SER A 219 -29.33 -24.85 12.54
C SER A 219 -29.47 -25.12 14.03
#